data_AF-A0A176S5K2-F1
#
_entry.id   AF-A0A176S5K2-F1
#
_cell.length_a   1.000
_cell.length_b   1.000
_cell.length_c   1.000
_cell.angle_alpha   90.00
_cell.angle_beta   90.00
_cell.angle_gamma   90.00
#
_symmetry.space_group_name_H-M   'P 1'
#
loop_
_entity.id
_entity.type
_entity.pdbx_description
1 polymer ?
#
loop_
_entity_poly.entity_id
_entity_poly.type
_entity_poly.pdbx_seq_one_letter_code
_entity_poly.pdbx_strand_id
1 'polypeptide(L)' 'MGIEPQDIEITLFETPMSNWGIQGMPGDELALNYKVKI' A
#
# COMPACT_ATOMS: atom_id res chain seq x y z
N MET A 1 14.84 13.56 -16.84
CA MET A 1 15.37 13.39 -15.48
C MET A 1 16.65 12.56 -15.44
N GLY A 2 17.09 11.89 -16.51
CA GLY A 2 18.47 11.37 -16.60
C GLY A 2 18.89 10.36 -15.53
N ILE A 3 17.93 9.73 -14.84
CA ILE A 3 18.18 8.69 -13.84
C ILE A 3 18.06 7.36 -14.57
N GLU A 4 19.14 6.58 -14.58
CA GLU A 4 19.14 5.22 -15.12
C GLU A 4 18.57 4.25 -14.09
N PRO A 5 17.97 3.11 -14.49
CA PRO A 5 17.46 2.12 -13.54
C PRO A 5 18.50 1.64 -12.51
N GLN A 6 19.78 1.62 -12.89
CA GLN A 6 20.91 1.24 -12.05
C GLN A 6 21.21 2.26 -10.94
N ASP A 7 20.70 3.49 -11.07
CA ASP A 7 20.83 4.54 -10.07
C ASP A 7 19.76 4.43 -8.96
N ILE A 8 18.82 3.49 -9.08
CA ILE A 8 17.68 3.35 -8.17
C ILE A 8 17.75 2.00 -7.45
N GLU A 9 17.82 2.05 -6.12
CA GLU A 9 17.60 0.90 -5.25
C GLU A 9 16.18 0.95 -4.67
N ILE A 10 15.47 -0.18 -4.70
CA ILE A 10 14.12 -0.31 -4.14
C ILE A 10 14.14 -1.43 -3.10
N THR A 11 13.71 -1.11 -1.88
CA THR A 11 13.44 -2.12 -0.84
C THR A 11 11.95 -2.16 -0.54
N LEU A 12 11.36 -3.35 -0.59
CA LEU A 12 9.97 -3.58 -0.23
C LEU A 12 9.88 -4.10 1.20
N PHE A 13 9.02 -3.47 2.01
CA PHE A 13 8.67 -3.94 3.34
C PHE A 13 7.19 -4.25 3.37
N GLU A 14 6.86 -5.40 3.95
CA GLU A 14 5.49 -5.81 4.19
C GLU A 14 5.17 -5.66 5.67
N THR A 15 3.98 -5.14 5.96
CA THR A 15 3.44 -5.07 7.31
C THR A 15 2.03 -5.70 7.31
N PRO A 16 1.61 -6.35 8.40
CA PRO A 16 0.25 -6.88 8.49
C PRO A 16 -0.79 -5.78 8.28
N MET A 17 -1.92 -6.10 7.64
CA MET A 17 -2.98 -5.12 7.34
C MET A 17 -3.52 -4.41 8.61
N SER A 18 -3.55 -5.12 9.76
CA SER A 18 -3.95 -4.55 11.05
C SER A 18 -3.07 -3.40 11.52
N ASN A 19 -1.84 -3.30 11.00
CA ASN A 19 -0.89 -2.25 11.35
C ASN A 19 -0.94 -1.08 10.36
N TRP A 20 -1.82 -1.15 9.35
CA TRP A 20 -1.97 -0.11 8.35
C TRP A 20 -3.00 0.91 8.85
N GLY A 21 -2.56 2.11 9.21
CA GLY A 21 -3.46 3.21 9.51
C GLY A 21 -3.96 3.87 8.23
N ILE A 22 -5.07 3.38 7.66
CA ILE A 22 -5.68 3.93 6.44
C ILE A 22 -6.93 4.69 6.84
N GLN A 23 -7.00 5.98 6.52
CA GLN A 23 -8.17 6.84 6.86
C GLN A 23 -8.59 6.78 8.35
N GLY A 24 -7.64 6.54 9.25
CA GLY A 24 -7.90 6.45 10.70
C GLY A 24 -8.40 5.08 11.18
N MET A 25 -8.41 4.06 10.32
CA MET A 25 -8.76 2.68 10.67
C MET A 25 -7.65 1.70 10.29
N PRO A 26 -7.50 0.57 11.00
CA PRO A 26 -6.72 -0.57 10.56
C PRO A 26 -7.15 -1.04 9.16
N GLY A 27 -6.20 -1.51 8.33
CA GLY A 27 -6.47 -1.90 6.95
C GLY A 27 -7.37 -3.14 6.81
N ASP A 28 -7.40 -4.00 7.82
CA ASP A 28 -8.32 -5.14 7.95
C ASP A 28 -9.76 -4.71 8.31
N GLU A 29 -9.93 -3.52 8.87
CA GLU A 29 -11.23 -2.90 9.15
C GLU A 29 -11.74 -2.01 8.00
N LEU A 30 -10.93 -1.83 6.94
CA LEU A 30 -11.26 -0.98 5.80
C LEU A 30 -12.37 -1.61 4.93
N ALA A 31 -13.60 -1.16 5.13
CA ALA A 31 -14.72 -1.53 4.28
C ALA A 31 -14.78 -0.64 3.02
N LEU A 32 -14.84 -1.25 1.84
CA LEU A 32 -15.11 -0.51 0.61
C LEU A 32 -16.59 -0.12 0.56
N ASN A 33 -16.87 1.18 0.38
CA ASN A 33 -18.23 1.70 0.20
C ASN A 33 -18.85 1.36 -1.17
N TYR A 34 -18.18 0.53 -1.97
CA TYR A 34 -18.65 0.13 -3.29
C TYR A 34 -18.30 -1.34 -3.56
N LYS A 35 -19.13 -1.98 -4.39
CA LYS A 35 -18.87 -3.35 -4.84
C LYS A 35 -17.82 -3.32 -5.93
N VAL A 36 -16.69 -3.98 -5.70
CA VAL A 36 -15.72 -4.27 -6.75
C VAL A 36 -16.37 -5.28 -7.69
N LYS A 37 -16.48 -4.92 -8.97
CA LYS A 37 -16.96 -5.85 -10.01
C LYS A 37 -15.77 -6.70 -10.45
N ILE A 38 -15.93 -8.03 -10.36
CA ILE A 38 -14.96 -9.01 -10.88
C ILE A 38 -15.19 -9.18 -12.38
#